data_AF-A0A968PCC2-F1
#
_entry.id   AF-A0A968PCC2-F1
#
_cell.length_a   1.000
_cell.length_b   1.000
_cell.length_c   1.000
_cell.angle_alpha   90.00
_cell.angle_beta   90.00
_cell.angle_gamma   90.00
#
_symmetry.space_group_name_H-M   'P 1'
#
loop_
_entity.id
_entity.type
_entity.pdbx_description
1 polymer ?
#
loop_
_entity_poly.entity_id
_entity_poly.type
_entity_poly.pdbx_seq_one_letter_code
_entity_poly.pdbx_strand_id
1 'polypeptide(L)' 'MGGQRAGLVVDRLIGQQEIVIKPLDDKYTNGGPFSGATIREDGDVSLILDVIQLIRQAPAADRLAA' A
#
# COMPACT_ATOMS: atom_id res chain seq x y z
N MET A 1 -13.98 -1.68 13.03
CA MET A 1 -13.97 -1.41 11.57
C MET A 1 -14.60 -2.58 10.82
N GLY A 2 -15.88 -2.83 11.05
CA GLY A 2 -16.64 -3.80 10.25
C GLY A 2 -17.57 -3.01 9.35
N GLY A 3 -17.44 -3.15 8.03
CA GLY A 3 -18.39 -2.57 7.07
C GLY A 3 -17.80 -1.70 5.97
N GLN A 4 -16.60 -1.10 6.15
CA GLN A 4 -15.95 -0.33 5.09
C GLN A 4 -15.25 -1.28 4.13
N ARG A 5 -15.77 -1.38 2.91
CA ARG A 5 -15.13 -2.10 1.80
C ARG A 5 -14.34 -1.11 0.96
N ALA A 6 -13.14 -1.49 0.56
CA ALA A 6 -12.28 -0.72 -0.34
C ALA A 6 -11.77 -1.64 -1.44
N GLY A 7 -11.52 -1.06 -2.61
CA GLY A 7 -10.81 -1.70 -3.71
C GLY A 7 -9.57 -0.89 -4.06
N LEU A 8 -8.49 -1.56 -4.44
CA LEU A 8 -7.29 -0.94 -4.96
C LEU A 8 -7.20 -1.26 -6.45
N VAL A 9 -7.29 -0.22 -7.29
CA VAL A 9 -7.07 -0.37 -8.73
C VAL A 9 -5.56 -0.50 -8.96
N VAL A 10 -5.15 -1.55 -9.65
CA VAL A 10 -3.75 -1.84 -9.97
C VAL A 10 -3.64 -2.22 -11.43
N ASP A 11 -2.47 -2.00 -12.03
CA ASP A 11 -2.24 -2.41 -13.41
C ASP A 11 -2.25 -3.94 -13.55
N ARG A 12 -1.59 -4.65 -12.62
CA ARG A 12 -1.37 -6.10 -12.69
C ARG A 12 -1.25 -6.72 -11.30
N LEU A 13 -1.75 -7.95 -11.16
CA LEU A 13 -1.49 -8.81 -9.99
C LEU A 13 -0.30 -9.73 -10.29
N ILE A 14 0.76 -9.64 -9.50
CA ILE A 14 1.96 -10.48 -9.67
C ILE A 14 1.84 -11.80 -8.88
N GLY A 15 1.21 -11.77 -7.71
CA GLY A 15 1.03 -12.94 -6.83
C GLY A 15 1.41 -12.64 -5.38
N GLN A 16 1.69 -13.69 -4.61
CA GLN A 16 2.22 -13.60 -3.25
C GLN A 16 3.69 -14.00 -3.26
N GLN A 17 4.51 -13.24 -2.54
CA GLN A 17 5.95 -13.50 -2.41
C GLN A 17 6.38 -13.24 -0.97
N GLU A 18 7.35 -14.03 -0.48
CA GLU A 18 8.04 -13.74 0.77
C GLU A 18 9.12 -12.69 0.54
N ILE A 19 9.16 -11.65 1.37
CA ILE A 19 10.06 -10.51 1.20
C ILE A 19 10.81 -10.20 2.49
N VAL A 20 12.02 -9.68 2.35
CA VAL A 20 12.74 -9.06 3.47
C VAL A 20 12.39 -7.59 3.53
N ILE A 21 11.77 -7.17 4.63
CA ILE A 21 11.43 -5.77 4.84
C ILE A 21 12.69 -4.99 5.22
N LYS A 22 12.96 -3.94 4.44
CA LYS A 22 13.90 -2.87 4.78
C LYS A 22 13.09 -1.70 5.36
N PRO A 23 13.34 -1.30 6.62
CA PRO A 23 12.65 -0.16 7.19
C PRO A 23 12.99 1.09 6.39
N LEU A 24 11.98 1.95 6.22
CA LEU A 24 12.16 3.29 5.68
C LEU A 24 12.26 4.28 6.85
N ASP A 25 12.98 5.39 6.64
CA ASP A 25 13.03 6.49 7.61
C ASP A 25 11.63 6.99 7.95
N ASP A 26 11.44 7.47 9.18
CA ASP A 26 10.15 7.93 9.70
C ASP A 26 9.49 9.03 8.84
N LYS A 27 10.28 9.83 8.12
CA LYS A 27 9.76 10.83 7.17
C LYS A 27 8.92 10.22 6.03
N TYR A 28 9.09 8.94 5.74
CA TYR A 28 8.36 8.23 4.68
C TYR A 28 7.23 7.34 5.22
N THR A 29 7.30 6.96 6.49
CA THR A 29 6.32 6.07 7.14
C THR A 29 5.33 6.81 8.03
N ASN A 30 5.69 7.97 8.59
CA ASN A 30 4.83 8.72 9.48
C ASN A 30 3.78 9.52 8.70
N GLY A 31 2.55 9.00 8.67
CA GLY A 31 1.42 9.62 7.97
C GLY A 31 1.44 9.46 6.44
N GLY A 32 2.48 8.83 5.89
CA GLY A 32 2.56 8.44 4.49
C GLY A 32 1.85 7.11 4.21
N PRO A 33 1.68 6.74 2.92
CA PRO A 33 1.00 5.52 2.54
C PRO A 33 1.88 4.26 2.65
N PHE A 34 3.16 4.38 3.02
CA PHE A 34 4.13 3.28 2.99
C PHE A 34 4.58 2.86 4.38
N SER A 35 4.74 1.56 4.62
CA SER A 35 5.24 0.99 5.88
C SER A 35 6.70 0.52 5.80
N GLY A 36 7.25 0.40 4.59
CA GLY A 36 8.62 -0.06 4.37
C GLY A 36 8.95 -0.24 2.89
N ALA A 37 10.10 -0.81 2.61
CA ALA A 37 10.51 -1.19 1.25
C ALA A 37 11.15 -2.58 1.25
N THR A 38 11.32 -3.16 0.07
CA THR A 38 12.15 -4.33 -0.15
C THR A 38 12.94 -4.16 -1.43
N ILE A 39 14.09 -4.81 -1.50
CA ILE A 39 14.89 -4.89 -2.73
C ILE A 39 14.58 -6.26 -3.31
N ARG A 40 14.03 -6.26 -4.52
CA ARG A 40 13.70 -7.48 -5.26
C ARG A 40 14.97 -8.14 -5.80
N GLU A 41 14.84 -9.39 -6.26
CA GLU A 41 15.93 -10.17 -6.84
C GLU A 41 16.50 -9.54 -8.13
N ASP A 42 15.68 -8.78 -8.85
CA ASP A 42 16.08 -8.03 -10.05
C ASP A 42 16.79 -6.71 -9.74
N GLY A 43 16.92 -6.35 -8.45
CA GLY A 43 17.56 -5.14 -7.98
C GLY A 43 16.63 -3.93 -7.84
N ASP A 44 15.38 -4.04 -8.28
CA ASP A 44 14.40 -2.96 -8.14
C ASP A 44 13.91 -2.82 -6.69
N VAL A 45 13.49 -1.61 -6.35
CA VAL A 45 12.87 -1.31 -5.06
C VAL A 45 11.36 -1.44 -5.16
N SER A 46 10.76 -2.21 -4.26
CA SER A 46 9.31 -2.28 -4.08
C SER A 46 8.92 -1.66 -2.74
N LEU A 47 7.89 -0.81 -2.75
CA LEU A 47 7.37 -0.19 -1.54
C LEU A 47 6.26 -1.06 -0.94
N ILE A 48 6.21 -1.15 0.39
CA ILE A 48 5.17 -1.85 1.12
C ILE A 48 4.11 -0.81 1.50
N LEU A 49 2.88 -1.02 1.02
CA LEU A 49 1.76 -0.11 1.23
C LEU A 49 1.04 -0.41 2.56
N ASP A 50 0.81 0.62 3.39
CA ASP A 50 -0.08 0.53 4.53
C ASP A 50 -1.53 0.75 4.09
N VAL A 51 -2.21 -0.35 3.76
CA VAL A 51 -3.60 -0.34 3.27
C VAL A 51 -4.57 0.23 4.31
N ILE A 52 -4.31 0.04 5.61
CA ILE A 52 -5.20 0.54 6.66
C ILE A 52 -5.12 2.05 6.75
N GLN A 53 -3.92 2.62 6.71
CA GLN A 53 -3.74 4.08 6.67
C GLN A 53 -4.33 4.67 5.38
N LEU A 54 -4.12 4.00 4.25
CA LEU A 54 -4.66 4.47 2.97
C LEU A 54 -6.20 4.53 3.00
N ILE A 55 -6.87 3.51 3.53
CA ILE A 55 -8.35 3.49 3.64
C ILE A 55 -8.86 4.57 4.60
N ARG A 56 -8.11 4.89 5.67
CA ARG A 56 -8.46 5.96 6.62
C ARG A 56 -8.31 7.36 6.02
N GLN A 57 -7.32 7.55 5.16
CA GLN A 57 -7.06 8.82 4.48
C GLN A 57 -7.89 8.98 3.20
N ALA A 58 -8.37 7.89 2.62
CA ALA A 58 -9.20 7.93 1.44
C ALA A 58 -10.49 8.73 1.72
N PRO A 59 -10.85 9.70 0.87
CA PRO A 59 -12.13 10.37 0.98
C PRO A 59 -13.26 9.32 0.92
N ALA A 60 -14.36 9.59 1.63
CA ALA A 60 -15.56 8.78 1.52
C ALA A 60 -15.90 8.66 0.03
N ALA A 61 -15.88 7.43 -0.50
CA ALA A 61 -16.03 7.19 -1.92
C ALA A 61 -17.41 7.69 -2.35
N ASP A 62 -17.47 8.91 -2.89
CA ASP A 62 -18.57 9.28 -3.76
C ASP A 62 -18.56 8.25 -4.87
N ARG A 63 -19.67 7.52 -4.97
CA ARG A 63 -19.86 6.50 -5.98
C ARG A 63 -19.45 7.13 -7.30
N LEU A 64 -18.37 6.62 -7.90
CA LEU A 64 -18.12 6.78 -9.32
C LEU A 64 -19.30 6.08 -10.02
N ALA A 65 -20.41 6.82 -10.10
CA ALA A 65 -21.56 6.50 -10.90
C ALA A 65 -21.11 6.72 -12.34
N ALA A 66 -20.74 5.62 -12.98
CA ALA A 66 -20.68 5.48 -14.43
C ALA A 66 -21.34 4.15 -14.77
#